data_AF-A0A437LI49-F1
#
_entry.id   AF-A0A437LI49-F1
#
_cell.length_a   1.000
_cell.length_b   1.000
_cell.length_c   1.000
_cell.angle_alpha   90.00
_cell.angle_beta   90.00
_cell.angle_gamma   90.00
#
_symmetry.space_group_name_H-M   'P 1'
#
loop_
_entity.id
_entity.type
_entity.pdbx_description
1 polymer ?
#
loop_
_entity_poly.entity_id
_entity_poly.type
_entity_poly.pdbx_seq_one_letter_code
_entity_poly.pdbx_strand_id
1 'polypeptide(L)'
;MRELPPRPPRLWPLLCVALTACGGGGSASVPTPAPAPAPAPAPAPAPAPAPAPAPAPAPAPAPAPAPAPAPAPAPAPAPAPAPAPSAFTLSSSAGTVTLPAEYSCDGMGSSPALSWGPAPAGTREWALLMSTVPADGSTKYNWVLHQIPAATTALVRDALGPGLTGVGSDGPYRGYQAPCSQGLGTKSYTFTVYALSDSVASRLPAGSAVTGEQLLAALQPLLLGSASLTLSHTRDANSPGLSAACQRVRASLAGTPNAQAAVACDGQYAYVSSTGLSSRRMMDGITATNLQVPTAQNFLGSHAWRIPLQPTPAAAPTSAVDGPIGIAIDGVPLFNPCKQGGCQNGDTKVLGELDVCNGHAGRADDYHYHAAPVCLMADKPASYWDTHPVGWALDGYAILGYNDADGQVAQRDAICGGNTKPNANAPSGYAYHVTEQAPYVLSCFYGVPSPDLAGQSAKFSPMRPPPVTPFPVSGMSLSTEADGAQVLAFTSARSFTTTENGSDAYANVPGSYRIRYRALQGEALSAALATNANRGKSACWTFQFATAQGAGTQPDVTYCR
;
A
#
# COMPACT_ATOMS: atom_id res chain seq x y z
N MET A 1 50.98 12.95 49.98
CA MET A 1 51.05 14.39 50.31
C MET A 1 51.26 15.16 49.02
N ARG A 2 50.43 16.18 48.75
CA ARG A 2 50.50 17.15 47.63
C ARG A 2 50.49 16.58 46.20
N GLU A 3 50.05 17.42 45.27
CA GLU A 3 49.74 17.09 43.87
C GLU A 3 50.88 17.50 42.91
N LEU A 4 50.83 17.01 41.67
CA LEU A 4 51.73 17.38 40.57
C LEU A 4 50.95 17.55 39.24
N PRO A 5 51.18 18.63 38.48
CA PRO A 5 50.77 18.76 37.08
C PRO A 5 51.93 18.54 36.09
N PRO A 6 51.69 18.04 34.85
CA PRO A 6 52.69 18.03 33.77
C PRO A 6 52.36 18.94 32.55
N ARG A 7 53.39 19.17 31.72
CA ARG A 7 53.45 19.88 30.39
C ARG A 7 54.12 18.93 29.35
N PRO A 8 54.58 19.33 28.12
CA PRO A 8 54.16 20.38 27.19
C PRO A 8 53.46 19.78 25.91
N PRO A 9 54.08 19.36 24.76
CA PRO A 9 55.43 19.48 24.17
C PRO A 9 55.49 20.43 22.91
N ARG A 10 56.45 20.25 21.98
CA ARG A 10 56.59 20.88 20.62
C ARG A 10 57.51 20.02 19.70
N LEU A 11 57.66 20.41 18.41
CA LEU A 11 58.70 20.02 17.40
C LEU A 11 58.44 18.69 16.62
N TRP A 12 58.92 18.41 15.38
CA TRP A 12 59.86 19.08 14.43
C TRP A 12 59.59 18.71 12.89
N PRO A 13 60.45 18.92 11.83
CA PRO A 13 60.03 19.12 10.41
C PRO A 13 60.79 18.28 9.32
N LEU A 14 60.69 18.61 8.01
CA LEU A 14 61.60 18.37 6.82
C LEU A 14 60.91 18.86 5.49
N LEU A 15 61.46 18.93 4.24
CA LEU A 15 62.75 19.44 3.67
C LEU A 15 62.80 19.40 2.09
N CYS A 16 63.22 20.50 1.41
CA CYS A 16 63.68 20.64 -0.02
C CYS A 16 62.65 20.39 -1.19
N VAL A 17 62.85 20.76 -2.49
CA VAL A 17 64.06 20.94 -3.37
C VAL A 17 63.93 22.05 -4.49
N ALA A 18 64.97 22.90 -4.65
CA ALA A 18 65.60 23.56 -5.85
C ALA A 18 64.83 24.35 -6.99
N LEU A 19 65.62 24.87 -7.96
CA LEU A 19 65.37 26.01 -8.89
C LEU A 19 66.12 25.87 -10.27
N THR A 20 65.99 26.88 -11.18
CA THR A 20 66.78 27.22 -12.43
C THR A 20 66.54 26.42 -13.75
N ALA A 21 66.73 26.93 -15.00
CA ALA A 21 66.72 28.31 -15.59
C ALA A 21 66.77 28.34 -17.17
N CYS A 22 66.45 29.53 -17.76
CA CYS A 22 66.97 30.14 -19.03
C CYS A 22 66.39 29.84 -20.46
N GLY A 23 66.12 30.92 -21.22
CA GLY A 23 66.04 31.02 -22.71
C GLY A 23 64.72 30.64 -23.43
N GLY A 24 64.23 31.32 -24.49
CA GLY A 24 64.59 32.64 -25.05
C GLY A 24 64.09 32.93 -26.51
N GLY A 25 63.03 33.73 -26.68
CA GLY A 25 62.59 34.36 -27.97
C GLY A 25 61.93 33.44 -29.03
N GLY A 26 61.08 33.92 -29.96
CA GLY A 26 60.38 35.22 -30.06
C GLY A 26 59.95 35.60 -31.49
N SER A 27 58.64 35.75 -31.76
CA SER A 27 58.03 36.41 -32.94
C SER A 27 56.54 36.72 -32.69
N ALA A 28 55.96 37.69 -33.40
CA ALA A 28 54.64 38.25 -33.08
C ALA A 28 53.46 37.60 -33.82
N SER A 29 52.37 37.36 -33.09
CA SER A 29 51.00 37.25 -33.61
C SER A 29 50.04 37.91 -32.61
N VAL A 30 48.99 38.60 -33.10
CA VAL A 30 48.09 39.40 -32.27
C VAL A 30 46.98 38.53 -31.67
N PRO A 31 46.83 38.46 -30.33
CA PRO A 31 45.73 37.73 -29.71
C PRO A 31 44.46 38.59 -29.60
N THR A 32 43.30 37.93 -29.79
CA THR A 32 41.96 38.49 -29.52
C THR A 32 41.80 38.87 -28.05
N PRO A 33 41.07 39.95 -27.69
CA PRO A 33 40.83 40.30 -26.29
C PRO A 33 40.11 39.18 -25.51
N ALA A 34 40.62 38.86 -24.32
CA ALA A 34 39.93 37.97 -23.39
C ALA A 34 38.68 38.66 -22.79
N PRO A 35 37.59 37.92 -22.51
CA PRO A 35 36.41 38.49 -21.84
C PRO A 35 36.76 38.97 -20.43
N ALA A 36 36.17 40.09 -20.02
CA ALA A 36 36.40 40.68 -18.70
C ALA A 36 35.86 39.79 -17.57
N PRO A 37 36.50 39.74 -16.39
CA PRO A 37 35.97 39.03 -15.23
C PRO A 37 34.59 39.55 -14.82
N ALA A 38 33.69 38.65 -14.44
CA ALA A 38 32.41 39.03 -13.87
C ALA A 38 32.61 39.78 -12.53
N PRO A 39 31.87 40.88 -12.27
CA PRO A 39 32.01 41.64 -11.03
C PRO A 39 31.61 40.80 -9.80
N ALA A 40 32.31 40.98 -8.69
CA ALA A 40 32.02 40.30 -7.44
C ALA A 40 30.62 40.67 -6.90
N PRO A 41 29.88 39.75 -6.25
CA PRO A 41 28.59 40.05 -5.64
C PRO A 41 28.67 41.20 -4.63
N ALA A 42 27.70 42.11 -4.68
CA ALA A 42 27.60 43.19 -3.70
C ALA A 42 27.31 42.64 -2.28
N PRO A 43 27.85 43.25 -1.21
CA PRO A 43 27.54 42.85 0.15
C PRO A 43 26.03 42.92 0.46
N ALA A 44 25.53 41.95 1.22
CA ALA A 44 24.14 41.97 1.67
C ALA A 44 23.86 43.18 2.58
N PRO A 45 22.69 43.85 2.46
CA PRO A 45 22.34 44.96 3.33
C PRO A 45 22.30 44.56 4.81
N ALA A 46 22.74 45.46 5.68
CA ALA A 46 22.64 45.27 7.13
C ALA A 46 21.16 45.21 7.58
N PRO A 47 20.80 44.39 8.58
CA PRO A 47 19.43 44.32 9.10
C PRO A 47 18.93 45.70 9.60
N ALA A 48 17.68 46.02 9.31
CA ALA A 48 17.03 47.22 9.82
C ALA A 48 16.86 47.17 11.35
N PRO A 49 16.95 48.31 12.07
CA PRO A 49 16.70 48.35 13.51
C PRO A 49 15.28 47.86 13.87
N ALA A 50 15.16 47.16 14.99
CA ALA A 50 13.88 46.72 15.51
C ALA A 50 12.99 47.93 15.89
N PRO A 51 11.66 47.91 15.61
CA PRO A 51 10.76 48.98 16.03
C PRO A 51 10.74 49.18 17.55
N ALA A 52 10.63 50.44 17.98
CA ALA A 52 10.45 50.76 19.38
C ALA A 52 9.10 50.23 19.91
N PRO A 53 9.00 49.77 21.18
CA PRO A 53 7.74 49.33 21.77
C PRO A 53 6.67 50.43 21.74
N ALA A 54 5.43 50.05 21.38
CA ALA A 54 4.29 50.96 21.42
C ALA A 54 3.95 51.36 22.88
N PRO A 55 3.48 52.60 23.13
CA PRO A 55 3.03 53.00 24.46
C PRO A 55 1.89 52.13 24.98
N ALA A 56 1.89 51.87 26.29
CA ALA A 56 0.82 51.12 26.94
C ALA A 56 -0.52 51.88 26.84
N PRO A 57 -1.66 51.21 26.52
CA PRO A 57 -2.97 51.85 26.48
C PRO A 57 -3.35 52.48 27.83
N ALA A 58 -4.02 53.64 27.78
CA ALA A 58 -4.59 54.27 28.96
C ALA A 58 -5.71 53.38 29.56
N PRO A 59 -5.90 53.35 30.90
CA PRO A 59 -6.97 52.57 31.53
C PRO A 59 -8.35 52.97 31.01
N ALA A 60 -9.17 51.98 30.68
CA ALA A 60 -10.55 52.20 30.27
C ALA A 60 -11.40 52.75 31.44
N PRO A 61 -12.38 53.64 31.17
CA PRO A 61 -13.34 54.07 32.20
C PRO A 61 -14.11 52.90 32.82
N ALA A 62 -14.42 53.00 34.11
CA ALA A 62 -15.19 51.99 34.81
C ALA A 62 -16.60 51.83 34.19
N PRO A 63 -17.10 50.60 33.95
CA PRO A 63 -18.45 50.40 33.43
C PRO A 63 -19.53 50.98 34.35
N ALA A 64 -20.57 51.57 33.74
CA ALA A 64 -21.77 51.95 34.48
C ALA A 64 -22.51 50.69 35.00
N PRO A 65 -23.23 50.75 36.14
CA PRO A 65 -23.97 49.63 36.67
C PRO A 65 -25.00 49.08 35.67
N ALA A 66 -25.00 47.75 35.47
CA ALA A 66 -25.94 47.10 34.59
C ALA A 66 -27.38 47.18 35.15
N PRO A 67 -28.42 47.38 34.30
CA PRO A 67 -29.81 47.24 34.71
C PRO A 67 -30.10 45.83 35.28
N ALA A 68 -31.04 45.75 36.22
CA ALA A 68 -31.44 44.47 36.81
C ALA A 68 -31.98 43.50 35.74
N PRO A 69 -31.61 42.20 35.77
CA PRO A 69 -32.09 41.23 34.79
C PRO A 69 -33.63 41.12 34.79
N ALA A 70 -34.22 41.08 33.60
CA ALA A 70 -35.61 40.67 33.44
C ALA A 70 -35.77 39.18 33.85
N PRO A 71 -36.94 38.76 34.37
CA PRO A 71 -37.19 37.36 34.72
C PRO A 71 -36.94 36.43 33.53
N ALA A 72 -36.18 35.36 33.76
CA ALA A 72 -35.88 34.37 32.73
C ALA A 72 -37.17 33.69 32.24
N PRO A 73 -37.35 33.48 30.92
CA PRO A 73 -38.43 32.64 30.39
C PRO A 73 -38.40 31.25 31.03
N ALA A 74 -39.58 30.68 31.26
CA ALA A 74 -39.69 29.31 31.79
C ALA A 74 -38.96 28.32 30.85
N PRO A 75 -38.23 27.31 31.37
CA PRO A 75 -37.53 26.34 30.54
C PRO A 75 -38.48 25.67 29.55
N ALA A 76 -38.07 25.61 28.28
CA ALA A 76 -38.76 24.79 27.29
C ALA A 76 -38.76 23.30 27.75
N PRO A 77 -39.82 22.53 27.45
CA PRO A 77 -39.84 21.11 27.78
C PRO A 77 -38.60 20.40 27.23
N ALA A 78 -37.99 19.56 28.07
CA ALA A 78 -36.85 18.74 27.63
C ALA A 78 -37.27 17.90 26.41
N PRO A 79 -36.41 17.75 25.38
CA PRO A 79 -36.68 16.86 24.26
C PRO A 79 -37.03 15.46 24.75
N ALA A 80 -38.01 14.83 24.10
CA ALA A 80 -38.37 13.45 24.42
C ALA A 80 -37.11 12.56 24.30
N PRO A 81 -36.92 11.56 25.20
CA PRO A 81 -35.79 10.66 25.12
C PRO A 81 -35.68 10.04 23.73
N ALA A 82 -34.48 9.98 23.18
CA ALA A 82 -34.23 9.29 21.92
C ALA A 82 -34.73 7.83 22.03
N PRO A 83 -35.39 7.27 21.00
CA PRO A 83 -35.84 5.89 21.03
C PRO A 83 -34.69 4.94 21.39
N ALA A 84 -34.98 3.95 22.22
CA ALA A 84 -33.99 2.93 22.55
C ALA A 84 -33.50 2.26 21.25
N PRO A 85 -32.18 2.01 21.09
CA PRO A 85 -31.63 1.49 19.85
C PRO A 85 -32.31 0.19 19.44
N SER A 86 -32.75 0.12 18.18
CA SER A 86 -33.52 -1.03 17.69
C SER A 86 -32.61 -2.24 17.54
N ALA A 87 -32.91 -3.30 18.29
CA ALA A 87 -32.13 -4.54 18.27
C ALA A 87 -32.29 -5.26 16.93
N PHE A 88 -31.16 -5.54 16.29
CA PHE A 88 -31.03 -6.47 15.17
C PHE A 88 -30.06 -7.59 15.54
N THR A 89 -29.98 -8.63 14.71
CA THR A 89 -29.08 -9.77 14.94
C THR A 89 -27.79 -9.63 14.15
N LEU A 90 -26.68 -10.15 14.68
CA LEU A 90 -25.41 -10.36 13.99
C LEU A 90 -25.02 -11.83 14.15
N SER A 91 -24.58 -12.44 13.07
CA SER A 91 -24.19 -13.85 12.98
C SER A 91 -22.97 -14.05 12.08
N SER A 92 -22.30 -15.20 12.20
CA SER A 92 -21.19 -15.59 11.35
C SER A 92 -21.22 -17.09 11.08
N SER A 93 -20.81 -17.50 9.87
CA SER A 93 -20.55 -18.91 9.57
C SER A 93 -19.21 -19.41 10.14
N ALA A 94 -18.37 -18.52 10.70
CA ALA A 94 -17.12 -18.89 11.34
C ALA A 94 -17.33 -19.55 12.73
N GLY A 95 -18.44 -19.25 13.41
CA GLY A 95 -18.77 -19.81 14.71
C GLY A 95 -19.69 -18.92 15.54
N THR A 96 -20.08 -19.43 16.72
CA THR A 96 -20.95 -18.74 17.70
C THR A 96 -20.28 -18.51 19.08
N VAL A 97 -19.14 -19.18 19.34
CA VAL A 97 -18.39 -19.08 20.60
C VAL A 97 -16.87 -19.07 20.35
N THR A 98 -16.39 -19.91 19.43
CA THR A 98 -14.98 -20.03 19.05
C THR A 98 -14.74 -19.38 17.68
N LEU A 99 -13.57 -18.76 17.49
CA LEU A 99 -13.05 -18.32 16.19
C LEU A 99 -11.99 -19.32 15.71
N PRO A 100 -12.24 -20.10 14.64
CA PRO A 100 -11.27 -21.05 14.08
C PRO A 100 -9.96 -20.38 13.62
N ALA A 101 -8.86 -21.13 13.65
CA ALA A 101 -7.52 -20.62 13.34
C ALA A 101 -7.35 -20.10 11.91
N GLU A 102 -8.16 -20.59 10.95
CA GLU A 102 -8.18 -20.04 9.58
C GLU A 102 -8.51 -18.54 9.53
N TYR A 103 -9.19 -18.00 10.54
CA TYR A 103 -9.53 -16.58 10.69
C TYR A 103 -8.58 -15.80 11.62
N SER A 104 -7.54 -16.44 12.15
CA SER A 104 -6.50 -15.82 13.00
C SER A 104 -5.16 -15.79 12.26
N CYS A 105 -4.11 -15.23 12.89
CA CYS A 105 -2.76 -15.25 12.33
C CYS A 105 -2.06 -16.64 12.39
N ASP A 106 -2.75 -17.65 12.93
CA ASP A 106 -2.35 -19.06 13.07
C ASP A 106 -3.02 -19.98 12.03
N GLY A 107 -3.56 -19.39 10.96
CA GLY A 107 -4.05 -20.07 9.77
C GLY A 107 -3.94 -19.14 8.55
N MET A 108 -4.96 -19.13 7.69
CA MET A 108 -4.97 -18.35 6.45
C MET A 108 -5.10 -16.84 6.66
N GLY A 109 -5.48 -16.38 7.86
CA GLY A 109 -5.77 -14.97 8.11
C GLY A 109 -7.08 -14.48 7.49
N SER A 110 -8.00 -15.39 7.17
CA SER A 110 -9.28 -15.06 6.54
C SER A 110 -10.12 -14.11 7.38
N SER A 111 -10.80 -13.19 6.70
CA SER A 111 -11.91 -12.42 7.26
C SER A 111 -13.16 -13.32 7.38
N PRO A 112 -13.86 -13.34 8.54
CA PRO A 112 -15.05 -14.14 8.70
C PRO A 112 -16.22 -13.57 7.90
N ALA A 113 -17.00 -14.44 7.27
CA ALA A 113 -18.28 -14.01 6.70
C ALA A 113 -19.24 -13.61 7.82
N LEU A 114 -19.86 -12.45 7.70
CA LEU A 114 -20.80 -11.88 8.68
C LEU A 114 -22.16 -11.66 8.02
N SER A 115 -23.24 -11.82 8.77
CA SER A 115 -24.61 -11.55 8.30
C SER A 115 -25.45 -10.93 9.41
N TRP A 116 -26.22 -9.89 9.09
CA TRP A 116 -26.99 -9.11 10.06
C TRP A 116 -28.36 -8.67 9.53
N GLY A 117 -29.28 -8.48 10.47
CA GLY A 117 -30.61 -7.92 10.20
C GLY A 117 -31.68 -8.30 11.23
N PRO A 118 -32.95 -7.88 11.00
CA PRO A 118 -33.38 -6.93 9.97
C PRO A 118 -32.83 -5.52 10.24
N ALA A 119 -32.84 -4.64 9.23
CA ALA A 119 -32.32 -3.28 9.40
C ALA A 119 -33.24 -2.40 10.27
N PRO A 120 -32.70 -1.64 11.25
CA PRO A 120 -33.45 -0.58 11.93
C PRO A 120 -34.05 0.43 10.95
N ALA A 121 -35.26 0.92 11.24
CA ALA A 121 -35.93 1.92 10.42
C ALA A 121 -35.09 3.21 10.33
N GLY A 122 -34.87 3.71 9.12
CA GLY A 122 -34.05 4.89 8.86
C GLY A 122 -32.55 4.63 8.67
N THR A 123 -32.08 3.38 8.67
CA THR A 123 -30.67 3.04 8.41
C THR A 123 -30.25 3.48 6.99
N ARG A 124 -29.22 4.33 6.89
CA ARG A 124 -28.60 4.79 5.64
C ARG A 124 -27.18 4.25 5.41
N GLU A 125 -26.48 3.92 6.49
CA GLU A 125 -25.11 3.43 6.46
C GLU A 125 -24.90 2.41 7.59
N TRP A 126 -23.98 1.48 7.39
CA TRP A 126 -23.44 0.62 8.46
C TRP A 126 -21.96 0.90 8.69
N ALA A 127 -21.52 0.62 9.92
CA ALA A 127 -20.13 0.47 10.27
C ALA A 127 -19.90 -0.86 10.99
N LEU A 128 -18.67 -1.38 10.92
CA LEU A 128 -18.23 -2.58 11.61
C LEU A 128 -16.90 -2.29 12.34
N LEU A 129 -16.87 -2.67 13.61
CA LEU A 129 -15.65 -2.77 14.40
C LEU A 129 -15.50 -4.21 14.90
N MET A 130 -14.31 -4.77 14.77
CA MET A 130 -13.90 -5.96 15.53
C MET A 130 -12.89 -5.50 16.57
N SER A 131 -13.16 -5.75 17.85
CA SER A 131 -12.28 -5.33 18.95
C SER A 131 -11.93 -6.46 19.91
N THR A 132 -10.85 -6.28 20.67
CA THR A 132 -10.42 -7.14 21.78
C THR A 132 -9.98 -6.26 22.95
N VAL A 133 -10.11 -6.78 24.17
CA VAL A 133 -9.59 -6.14 25.39
C VAL A 133 -8.46 -7.01 25.94
N PRO A 134 -7.18 -6.61 25.83
CA PRO A 134 -6.06 -7.32 26.42
C PRO A 134 -6.02 -7.17 27.95
N ALA A 135 -5.07 -7.84 28.60
CA ALA A 135 -4.89 -7.78 30.06
C ALA A 135 -4.48 -6.39 30.61
N ASP A 136 -4.13 -5.45 29.73
CA ASP A 136 -3.87 -4.05 30.07
C ASP A 136 -5.15 -3.19 30.16
N GLY A 137 -6.32 -3.75 29.81
CA GLY A 137 -7.61 -3.04 29.82
C GLY A 137 -7.80 -2.07 28.65
N SER A 138 -6.85 -1.97 27.72
CA SER A 138 -7.01 -1.18 26.49
C SER A 138 -8.07 -1.81 25.57
N THR A 139 -8.68 -1.03 24.68
CA THR A 139 -9.46 -1.59 23.56
C THR A 139 -8.61 -1.55 22.31
N LYS A 140 -8.30 -2.71 21.74
CA LYS A 140 -7.62 -2.84 20.45
C LYS A 140 -8.60 -3.24 19.36
N TYR A 141 -8.35 -2.82 18.13
CA TYR A 141 -9.21 -3.07 16.98
C TYR A 141 -8.50 -3.96 15.94
N ASN A 142 -9.15 -5.05 15.55
CA ASN A 142 -8.67 -6.00 14.54
C ASN A 142 -9.35 -5.78 13.17
N TRP A 143 -10.47 -5.07 13.12
CA TRP A 143 -11.12 -4.70 11.86
C TRP A 143 -11.84 -3.36 12.04
N VAL A 144 -11.67 -2.46 11.08
CA VAL A 144 -12.31 -1.15 11.04
C VAL A 144 -12.87 -0.98 9.63
N LEU A 145 -14.20 -0.88 9.49
CA LEU A 145 -14.89 -0.77 8.21
C LEU A 145 -16.07 0.19 8.34
N HIS A 146 -16.14 1.20 7.47
CA HIS A 146 -17.17 2.25 7.49
C HIS A 146 -17.72 2.53 6.09
N GLN A 147 -18.76 3.37 5.97
CA GLN A 147 -19.41 3.63 4.67
C GLN A 147 -19.93 2.36 3.97
N ILE A 148 -20.31 1.36 4.76
CA ILE A 148 -20.98 0.15 4.26
C ILE A 148 -22.42 0.57 3.89
N PRO A 149 -22.91 0.34 2.67
CA PRO A 149 -24.21 0.87 2.24
C PRO A 149 -25.39 0.20 2.98
N ALA A 150 -26.48 0.94 3.24
CA ALA A 150 -27.68 0.43 3.93
C ALA A 150 -28.20 -0.93 3.42
N ALA A 151 -28.17 -1.16 2.11
CA ALA A 151 -28.66 -2.39 1.48
C ALA A 151 -27.77 -3.63 1.76
N THR A 152 -26.57 -3.45 2.33
CA THR A 152 -25.69 -4.55 2.70
C THR A 152 -26.18 -5.20 3.99
N THR A 153 -26.53 -6.47 3.91
CA THR A 153 -26.92 -7.31 5.06
C THR A 153 -25.87 -8.36 5.42
N ALA A 154 -24.77 -8.44 4.67
CA ALA A 154 -23.70 -9.40 4.91
C ALA A 154 -22.34 -8.94 4.35
N LEU A 155 -21.25 -9.43 4.94
CA LEU A 155 -19.91 -9.44 4.34
C LEU A 155 -19.56 -10.86 3.92
N VAL A 156 -19.11 -11.00 2.67
CA VAL A 156 -18.55 -12.25 2.16
C VAL A 156 -17.14 -12.43 2.70
N ARG A 157 -16.77 -13.67 3.06
CA ARG A 157 -15.40 -14.05 3.44
C ARG A 157 -14.41 -13.64 2.35
N ASP A 158 -13.33 -13.00 2.76
CA ASP A 158 -12.17 -12.70 1.92
C ASP A 158 -12.51 -11.94 0.64
N ALA A 159 -13.43 -10.97 0.77
CA ALA A 159 -13.79 -10.02 -0.27
C ALA A 159 -13.21 -8.63 0.03
N LEU A 160 -12.98 -7.82 -1.01
CA LEU A 160 -12.54 -6.43 -0.87
C LEU A 160 -13.57 -5.56 -0.10
N GLY A 161 -14.84 -5.95 -0.17
CA GLY A 161 -15.92 -5.42 0.66
C GLY A 161 -16.57 -4.13 0.13
N PRO A 162 -17.84 -3.84 0.49
CA PRO A 162 -18.57 -2.69 -0.04
C PRO A 162 -18.36 -1.38 0.74
N GLY A 163 -17.45 -1.34 1.72
CA GLY A 163 -17.15 -0.17 2.55
C GLY A 163 -15.65 0.16 2.58
N LEU A 164 -15.28 1.24 3.24
CA LEU A 164 -13.89 1.69 3.36
C LEU A 164 -13.17 1.10 4.58
N THR A 165 -11.98 0.54 4.34
CA THR A 165 -11.12 -0.06 5.36
C THR A 165 -10.30 1.00 6.11
N GLY A 166 -10.53 1.07 7.41
CA GLY A 166 -9.67 1.77 8.35
C GLY A 166 -8.42 0.97 8.71
N VAL A 167 -7.70 1.42 9.74
CA VAL A 167 -6.51 0.76 10.28
C VAL A 167 -6.81 0.27 11.70
N GLY A 168 -6.58 -1.01 11.95
CA GLY A 168 -6.63 -1.63 13.28
C GLY A 168 -5.38 -1.31 14.11
N SER A 169 -5.44 -1.58 15.42
CA SER A 169 -4.48 -1.10 16.42
C SER A 169 -3.06 -1.66 16.29
N ASP A 170 -2.86 -2.76 15.56
CA ASP A 170 -1.52 -3.32 15.33
C ASP A 170 -0.86 -2.71 14.06
N GLY A 171 -1.67 -2.11 13.17
CA GLY A 171 -1.24 -1.20 12.08
C GLY A 171 -0.24 -1.78 11.07
N PRO A 172 0.38 -0.92 10.25
CA PRO A 172 -0.27 0.12 9.42
C PRO A 172 -1.32 -0.44 8.44
N TYR A 173 -1.43 -1.77 8.30
CA TYR A 173 -2.26 -2.43 7.31
C TYR A 173 -3.75 -2.05 7.38
N ARG A 174 -4.33 -1.72 6.23
CA ARG A 174 -5.75 -1.37 6.06
C ARG A 174 -6.54 -2.61 5.66
N GLY A 175 -7.46 -3.05 6.52
CA GLY A 175 -8.29 -4.22 6.27
C GLY A 175 -8.56 -5.05 7.53
N TYR A 176 -8.74 -6.35 7.34
CA TYR A 176 -8.84 -7.32 8.43
C TYR A 176 -7.44 -7.67 8.96
N GLN A 177 -7.14 -7.26 10.19
CA GLN A 177 -5.93 -7.62 10.93
C GLN A 177 -6.23 -8.86 11.78
N ALA A 178 -6.03 -10.04 11.19
CA ALA A 178 -6.39 -11.32 11.80
C ALA A 178 -5.80 -11.49 13.22
N PRO A 179 -6.60 -11.90 14.23
CA PRO A 179 -6.19 -12.11 15.62
C PRO A 179 -4.79 -12.71 15.82
N CYS A 180 -3.90 -11.94 16.44
CA CYS A 180 -2.49 -12.33 16.63
C CYS A 180 -1.94 -11.94 18.01
N SER A 181 -2.69 -12.24 19.08
CA SER A 181 -2.29 -11.88 20.45
C SER A 181 -0.95 -12.53 20.82
N GLN A 182 0.01 -11.73 21.28
CA GLN A 182 1.35 -12.23 21.63
C GLN A 182 1.36 -13.08 22.91
N GLY A 183 0.32 -12.96 23.76
CA GLY A 183 0.16 -13.75 24.98
C GLY A 183 -0.68 -15.01 24.75
N LEU A 184 -0.18 -16.16 25.25
CA LEU A 184 -0.84 -17.46 25.18
C LEU A 184 -2.22 -17.49 25.89
N GLY A 185 -2.97 -18.56 25.64
CA GLY A 185 -4.31 -18.79 26.16
C GLY A 185 -5.40 -18.03 25.39
N THR A 186 -6.65 -18.24 25.79
CA THR A 186 -7.85 -17.66 25.18
C THR A 186 -7.81 -16.12 25.17
N LYS A 187 -8.34 -15.51 24.11
CA LYS A 187 -8.66 -14.08 23.98
C LYS A 187 -10.02 -13.93 23.29
N SER A 188 -10.82 -12.96 23.74
CA SER A 188 -12.16 -12.71 23.21
C SER A 188 -12.16 -11.56 22.21
N TYR A 189 -12.77 -11.77 21.05
CA TYR A 189 -12.88 -10.80 19.98
C TYR A 189 -14.36 -10.52 19.69
N THR A 190 -14.76 -9.26 19.82
CA THR A 190 -16.16 -8.83 19.63
C THR A 190 -16.29 -8.08 18.31
N PHE A 191 -16.98 -8.70 17.36
CA PHE A 191 -17.51 -8.03 16.17
C PHE A 191 -18.74 -7.23 16.58
N THR A 192 -18.84 -5.97 16.19
CA THR A 192 -20.04 -5.14 16.37
C THR A 192 -20.36 -4.40 15.09
N VAL A 193 -21.56 -4.63 14.58
CA VAL A 193 -22.15 -3.85 13.48
C VAL A 193 -23.01 -2.74 14.08
N TYR A 194 -22.95 -1.55 13.49
CA TYR A 194 -23.69 -0.36 13.90
C TYR A 194 -24.56 0.14 12.75
N ALA A 195 -25.85 0.36 13.02
CA ALA A 195 -26.80 0.97 12.09
C ALA A 195 -26.79 2.49 12.28
N LEU A 196 -26.65 3.26 11.18
CA LEU A 196 -26.48 4.71 11.21
C LEU A 196 -27.61 5.43 10.43
N SER A 197 -28.08 6.54 11.00
CA SER A 197 -29.13 7.39 10.42
C SER A 197 -28.67 8.27 9.26
N ASP A 198 -27.36 8.48 9.13
CA ASP A 198 -26.73 9.22 8.04
C ASP A 198 -25.29 8.75 7.84
N SER A 199 -24.60 9.25 6.81
CA SER A 199 -23.21 8.86 6.56
C SER A 199 -22.24 9.40 7.61
N VAL A 200 -21.29 8.57 8.05
CA VAL A 200 -20.21 8.98 8.96
C VAL A 200 -19.13 9.83 8.27
N ALA A 201 -19.15 9.95 6.93
CA ALA A 201 -18.10 10.55 6.11
C ALA A 201 -17.64 11.94 6.59
N SER A 202 -18.58 12.84 6.90
CA SER A 202 -18.31 14.23 7.33
C SER A 202 -17.79 14.36 8.76
N ARG A 203 -17.77 13.25 9.52
CA ARG A 203 -17.29 13.18 10.91
C ARG A 203 -15.92 12.52 11.04
N LEU A 204 -15.40 11.95 9.95
CA LEU A 204 -14.08 11.30 9.91
C LEU A 204 -12.99 12.27 9.41
N PRO A 205 -11.73 12.10 9.84
CA PRO A 205 -10.61 12.89 9.33
C PRO A 205 -10.39 12.63 7.83
N ALA A 206 -10.35 13.71 7.04
CA ALA A 206 -10.11 13.62 5.60
C ALA A 206 -8.70 13.14 5.29
N GLY A 207 -8.57 12.17 4.37
CA GLY A 207 -7.29 11.70 3.82
C GLY A 207 -6.41 10.83 4.73
N SER A 208 -6.74 10.62 6.00
CA SER A 208 -5.89 9.86 6.93
C SER A 208 -6.19 8.35 6.95
N ALA A 209 -5.47 7.62 7.81
CA ALA A 209 -5.98 6.35 8.33
C ALA A 209 -7.10 6.64 9.35
N VAL A 210 -8.24 5.97 9.19
CA VAL A 210 -9.34 6.00 10.17
C VAL A 210 -9.08 4.89 11.19
N THR A 211 -8.87 5.24 12.46
CA THR A 211 -8.70 4.26 13.54
C THR A 211 -10.04 3.79 14.08
N GLY A 212 -10.03 2.68 14.85
CA GLY A 212 -11.23 2.20 15.54
C GLY A 212 -11.78 3.19 16.57
N GLU A 213 -10.92 3.96 17.27
CA GLU A 213 -11.39 5.00 18.20
C GLU A 213 -12.05 6.17 17.45
N GLN A 214 -11.42 6.64 16.36
CA GLN A 214 -11.94 7.72 15.53
C GLN A 214 -13.30 7.35 14.94
N LEU A 215 -13.44 6.12 14.44
CA LEU A 215 -14.72 5.62 13.95
C LEU A 215 -15.73 5.57 15.09
N LEU A 216 -15.44 4.88 16.20
CA LEU A 216 -16.38 4.72 17.32
C LEU A 216 -16.90 6.06 17.87
N ALA A 217 -16.04 7.07 17.98
CA ALA A 217 -16.44 8.42 18.37
C ALA A 217 -17.36 9.10 17.34
N ALA A 218 -17.07 8.93 16.04
CA ALA A 218 -17.87 9.48 14.95
C ALA A 218 -19.25 8.81 14.78
N LEU A 219 -19.42 7.56 15.21
CA LEU A 219 -20.70 6.81 15.15
C LEU A 219 -21.74 7.31 16.16
N GLN A 220 -21.32 7.77 17.36
CA GLN A 220 -22.23 8.09 18.48
C GLN A 220 -23.44 8.99 18.10
N PRO A 221 -23.28 10.14 17.41
CA PRO A 221 -24.41 11.02 17.07
C PRO A 221 -25.27 10.53 15.89
N LEU A 222 -24.98 9.35 15.31
CA LEU A 222 -25.69 8.77 14.17
C LEU A 222 -26.37 7.42 14.51
N LEU A 223 -26.15 6.89 15.71
CA LEU A 223 -26.48 5.51 16.05
C LEU A 223 -27.99 5.24 16.18
N LEU A 224 -28.52 4.36 15.32
CA LEU A 224 -29.88 3.80 15.40
C LEU A 224 -29.94 2.47 16.17
N GLY A 225 -28.80 1.77 16.25
CA GLY A 225 -28.62 0.56 17.03
C GLY A 225 -27.37 -0.21 16.65
N SER A 226 -27.05 -1.24 17.44
CA SER A 226 -25.90 -2.11 17.18
C SER A 226 -26.21 -3.56 17.55
N ALA A 227 -25.49 -4.48 16.91
CA ALA A 227 -25.53 -5.90 17.21
C ALA A 227 -24.11 -6.45 17.30
N SER A 228 -23.84 -7.29 18.29
CA SER A 228 -22.50 -7.80 18.60
C SER A 228 -22.45 -9.31 18.61
N LEU A 229 -21.32 -9.87 18.18
CA LEU A 229 -20.97 -11.28 18.25
C LEU A 229 -19.55 -11.40 18.83
N THR A 230 -19.41 -12.10 19.96
CA THR A 230 -18.11 -12.33 20.60
C THR A 230 -17.65 -13.75 20.34
N LEU A 231 -16.49 -13.90 19.70
CA LEU A 231 -15.83 -15.18 19.44
C LEU A 231 -14.47 -15.24 20.12
N SER A 232 -14.12 -16.39 20.67
CA SER A 232 -12.86 -16.62 21.38
C SER A 232 -11.85 -17.37 20.52
N HIS A 233 -10.61 -16.90 20.49
CA HIS A 233 -9.49 -17.62 19.88
C HIS A 233 -8.44 -17.96 20.94
N THR A 234 -7.83 -19.14 20.85
CA THR A 234 -6.87 -19.65 21.84
C THR A 234 -5.56 -19.98 21.16
N ARG A 235 -4.47 -19.37 21.64
CA ARG A 235 -3.11 -19.66 21.20
C ARG A 235 -2.35 -20.47 22.25
N ASP A 236 -1.56 -21.43 21.81
CA ASP A 236 -0.65 -22.24 22.61
C ASP A 236 0.81 -22.06 22.10
N ALA A 237 1.77 -22.78 22.68
CA ALA A 237 3.17 -22.68 22.26
C ALA A 237 3.46 -23.27 20.86
N ASN A 238 2.52 -24.02 20.26
CA ASN A 238 2.67 -24.69 18.98
C ASN A 238 1.95 -23.95 17.84
N SER A 239 1.18 -22.91 18.15
CA SER A 239 0.32 -22.18 17.21
C SER A 239 1.16 -21.62 16.05
N PRO A 240 0.87 -21.96 14.77
CA PRO A 240 1.85 -21.76 13.68
C PRO A 240 2.29 -20.31 13.44
N GLY A 241 1.44 -19.34 13.80
CA GLY A 241 1.74 -17.91 13.78
C GLY A 241 2.78 -17.45 14.81
N LEU A 242 3.25 -18.34 15.70
CA LEU A 242 4.42 -18.14 16.58
C LEU A 242 5.71 -18.75 16.02
N SER A 243 5.64 -19.60 14.98
CA SER A 243 6.81 -20.30 14.46
C SER A 243 7.89 -19.34 13.94
N ALA A 244 9.17 -19.68 14.12
CA ALA A 244 10.28 -18.85 13.67
C ALA A 244 10.25 -18.57 12.15
N ALA A 245 9.72 -19.51 11.35
CA ALA A 245 9.50 -19.31 9.92
C ALA A 245 8.38 -18.30 9.63
N CYS A 246 7.25 -18.37 10.33
CA CYS A 246 6.18 -17.39 10.19
C CYS A 246 6.64 -15.98 10.62
N GLN A 247 7.32 -15.89 11.76
CA GLN A 247 7.82 -14.62 12.29
C GLN A 247 8.89 -14.00 11.37
N ARG A 248 9.71 -14.82 10.70
CA ARG A 248 10.65 -14.38 9.66
C ARG A 248 9.94 -13.69 8.48
N VAL A 249 8.89 -14.31 7.92
CA VAL A 249 8.11 -13.71 6.82
C VAL A 249 7.39 -12.46 7.32
N ARG A 250 6.72 -12.51 8.48
CA ARG A 250 6.01 -11.36 9.06
C ARG A 250 6.93 -10.18 9.38
N ALA A 251 8.14 -10.42 9.91
CA ALA A 251 9.09 -9.37 10.24
C ALA A 251 9.66 -8.66 9.01
N SER A 252 9.71 -9.32 7.83
CA SER A 252 10.19 -8.68 6.59
C SER A 252 9.34 -7.47 6.18
N LEU A 253 8.05 -7.43 6.54
CA LEU A 253 7.16 -6.29 6.27
C LEU A 253 7.58 -5.00 7.01
N ALA A 254 8.40 -5.08 8.06
CA ALA A 254 9.00 -3.91 8.74
C ALA A 254 10.00 -3.14 7.86
N GLY A 255 10.32 -3.69 6.67
CA GLY A 255 10.91 -2.96 5.56
C GLY A 255 10.05 -1.78 5.08
N THR A 256 8.74 -1.78 5.36
CA THR A 256 7.79 -0.78 4.86
C THR A 256 7.27 0.14 5.98
N PRO A 257 7.32 1.48 5.83
CA PRO A 257 6.73 2.40 6.81
C PRO A 257 5.19 2.47 6.72
N ASN A 258 4.65 2.27 5.52
CA ASN A 258 3.22 2.17 5.25
C ASN A 258 2.93 0.74 4.78
N ALA A 259 2.77 -0.22 5.70
CA ALA A 259 2.55 -1.62 5.32
C ALA A 259 1.20 -1.82 4.62
N GLN A 260 1.23 -2.48 3.46
CA GLN A 260 0.06 -2.74 2.60
C GLN A 260 -0.19 -4.25 2.43
N ALA A 261 0.58 -5.05 3.15
CA ALA A 261 0.41 -6.48 3.30
C ALA A 261 0.24 -6.87 4.77
N ALA A 262 -0.31 -8.05 5.02
CA ALA A 262 -0.35 -8.71 6.32
C ALA A 262 0.05 -10.20 6.17
N VAL A 263 0.58 -10.80 7.25
CA VAL A 263 1.05 -12.19 7.25
C VAL A 263 0.37 -13.00 8.35
N ALA A 264 -0.48 -13.94 7.94
CA ALA A 264 -0.94 -15.06 8.75
C ALA A 264 -0.21 -16.34 8.30
N CYS A 265 -0.18 -17.39 9.12
CA CYS A 265 0.50 -18.64 8.77
C CYS A 265 -0.24 -19.87 9.31
N ASP A 266 -0.38 -20.90 8.49
CA ASP A 266 -0.70 -22.26 8.97
C ASP A 266 0.59 -23.08 9.18
N GLY A 267 0.47 -24.41 9.33
CA GLY A 267 1.63 -25.29 9.52
C GLY A 267 2.52 -25.51 8.30
N GLN A 268 2.16 -24.98 7.12
CA GLN A 268 2.86 -25.18 5.84
C GLN A 268 3.22 -23.87 5.14
N TYR A 269 2.32 -22.88 5.15
CA TYR A 269 2.46 -21.64 4.37
C TYR A 269 2.29 -20.38 5.23
N ALA A 270 3.07 -19.35 4.92
CA ALA A 270 2.71 -17.97 5.19
C ALA A 270 1.75 -17.48 4.09
N TYR A 271 0.69 -16.79 4.50
CA TYR A 271 -0.32 -16.18 3.66
C TYR A 271 -0.08 -14.67 3.63
N VAL A 272 0.55 -14.18 2.57
CA VAL A 272 0.83 -12.75 2.36
C VAL A 272 -0.42 -12.12 1.75
N SER A 273 -1.27 -11.55 2.61
CA SER A 273 -2.51 -10.89 2.22
C SER A 273 -2.26 -9.45 1.78
N SER A 274 -2.82 -9.00 0.67
CA SER A 274 -2.71 -7.61 0.18
C SER A 274 -3.83 -7.22 -0.80
N THR A 275 -3.78 -5.97 -1.29
CA THR A 275 -4.59 -5.49 -2.43
C THR A 275 -3.83 -5.44 -3.75
N GLY A 276 -2.55 -5.86 -3.78
CA GLY A 276 -1.69 -5.80 -4.98
C GLY A 276 -1.30 -4.38 -5.45
N LEU A 277 -1.49 -3.34 -4.62
CA LEU A 277 -1.18 -1.95 -4.96
C LEU A 277 -0.05 -1.40 -4.09
N SER A 278 0.86 -0.61 -4.66
CA SER A 278 1.89 0.09 -3.88
C SER A 278 1.42 1.48 -3.41
N SER A 279 2.00 1.98 -2.31
CA SER A 279 1.83 3.35 -1.80
C SER A 279 2.97 4.27 -2.27
N ARG A 280 3.90 3.75 -3.08
CA ARG A 280 4.87 4.54 -3.83
C ARG A 280 4.24 4.93 -5.18
N ARG A 281 5.02 5.63 -6.02
CA ARG A 281 4.64 5.91 -7.41
C ARG A 281 4.37 4.61 -8.16
N MET A 282 3.43 4.66 -9.10
CA MET A 282 3.08 3.57 -10.03
C MET A 282 2.80 4.18 -11.40
N MET A 283 3.09 3.47 -12.49
CA MET A 283 2.89 3.88 -13.90
C MET A 283 3.75 5.07 -14.40
N ASP A 284 4.27 5.90 -13.49
CA ASP A 284 5.10 7.06 -13.81
C ASP A 284 6.30 6.71 -14.71
N GLY A 285 6.39 7.34 -15.88
CA GLY A 285 7.56 7.26 -16.76
C GLY A 285 7.57 6.13 -17.78
N ILE A 286 6.49 5.35 -17.92
CA ILE A 286 6.34 4.37 -19.03
C ILE A 286 6.44 5.08 -20.40
N THR A 287 7.15 4.46 -21.35
CA THR A 287 7.46 5.03 -22.69
C THR A 287 7.07 4.13 -23.87
N ALA A 288 6.51 2.95 -23.58
CA ALA A 288 5.99 2.01 -24.57
C ALA A 288 4.50 1.77 -24.37
N THR A 289 4.02 0.52 -24.35
CA THR A 289 2.59 0.21 -24.33
C THR A 289 2.08 -0.15 -22.95
N ASN A 290 1.30 0.74 -22.33
CA ASN A 290 0.39 0.40 -21.25
C ASN A 290 -0.84 1.33 -21.27
N LEU A 291 -2.06 0.79 -21.23
CA LEU A 291 -3.30 1.54 -20.91
C LEU A 291 -4.20 0.79 -19.92
N GLN A 292 -3.59 -0.16 -19.22
CA GLN A 292 -4.09 -0.78 -18.01
C GLN A 292 -3.86 0.23 -16.86
N VAL A 293 -4.67 0.16 -15.80
CA VAL A 293 -4.54 1.05 -14.64
C VAL A 293 -4.43 0.23 -13.36
N PRO A 294 -3.70 0.68 -12.33
CA PRO A 294 -3.56 -0.11 -11.10
C PRO A 294 -4.87 -0.07 -10.28
N THR A 295 -5.53 -1.23 -10.16
CA THR A 295 -6.75 -1.47 -9.36
C THR A 295 -6.54 -2.56 -8.31
N ALA A 296 -7.34 -2.54 -7.24
CA ALA A 296 -7.18 -3.50 -6.14
C ALA A 296 -7.53 -4.93 -6.58
N GLN A 297 -6.56 -5.82 -6.40
CA GLN A 297 -6.70 -7.25 -6.61
C GLN A 297 -7.11 -7.91 -5.29
N ASN A 298 -7.88 -9.00 -5.35
CA ASN A 298 -8.31 -9.70 -4.15
C ASN A 298 -7.30 -10.77 -3.74
N PHE A 299 -6.21 -10.36 -3.08
CA PHE A 299 -5.23 -11.28 -2.49
C PHE A 299 -5.44 -11.39 -0.97
N LEU A 300 -6.68 -11.51 -0.51
CA LEU A 300 -7.03 -11.55 0.92
C LEU A 300 -7.26 -12.98 1.43
N GLY A 301 -6.72 -13.31 2.61
CA GLY A 301 -7.04 -14.53 3.35
C GLY A 301 -6.82 -15.80 2.53
N SER A 302 -7.90 -16.51 2.20
CA SER A 302 -7.83 -17.72 1.37
C SER A 302 -7.33 -17.48 -0.06
N HIS A 303 -7.38 -16.24 -0.56
CA HIS A 303 -6.86 -15.83 -1.87
C HIS A 303 -5.41 -15.28 -1.80
N ALA A 304 -4.86 -15.09 -0.61
CA ALA A 304 -3.52 -14.54 -0.37
C ALA A 304 -2.39 -15.37 -1.00
N TRP A 305 -1.21 -14.78 -1.16
CA TRP A 305 -0.05 -15.46 -1.73
C TRP A 305 0.59 -16.43 -0.72
N ARG A 306 0.66 -17.71 -1.09
CA ARG A 306 1.16 -18.81 -0.27
C ARG A 306 2.67 -18.98 -0.46
N ILE A 307 3.41 -18.70 0.60
CA ILE A 307 4.87 -18.81 0.68
C ILE A 307 5.22 -19.98 1.62
N PRO A 308 5.84 -21.07 1.13
CA PRO A 308 6.24 -22.22 1.96
C PRO A 308 7.12 -21.82 3.15
N LEU A 309 6.75 -22.25 4.35
CA LEU A 309 7.49 -21.94 5.59
C LEU A 309 8.76 -22.79 5.76
N GLN A 310 8.82 -23.93 5.08
CA GLN A 310 9.94 -24.87 5.10
C GLN A 310 10.29 -25.22 3.64
N PRO A 311 10.95 -24.32 2.90
CA PRO A 311 11.28 -24.55 1.50
C PRO A 311 12.26 -25.71 1.35
N THR A 312 11.99 -26.60 0.40
CA THR A 312 12.83 -27.74 0.07
C THR A 312 13.33 -27.65 -1.37
N PRO A 313 14.61 -28.00 -1.67
CA PRO A 313 15.12 -28.02 -3.03
C PRO A 313 14.30 -28.97 -3.92
N ALA A 314 13.96 -28.52 -5.13
CA ALA A 314 13.28 -29.36 -6.12
C ALA A 314 14.26 -30.35 -6.75
N ALA A 315 13.76 -31.52 -7.17
CA ALA A 315 14.57 -32.53 -7.87
C ALA A 315 15.07 -32.04 -9.25
N ALA A 316 14.38 -31.07 -9.84
CA ALA A 316 14.83 -30.27 -10.98
C ALA A 316 14.19 -28.88 -10.87
N PRO A 317 14.86 -27.78 -11.30
CA PRO A 317 14.29 -26.45 -11.21
C PRO A 317 13.02 -26.28 -12.04
N THR A 318 12.01 -25.60 -11.48
CA THR A 318 10.76 -25.30 -12.20
C THR A 318 10.89 -23.97 -12.93
N SER A 319 10.69 -23.92 -14.24
CA SER A 319 10.81 -22.67 -15.01
C SER A 319 9.79 -21.62 -14.54
N ALA A 320 10.25 -20.38 -14.41
CA ALA A 320 9.44 -19.26 -13.95
C ALA A 320 9.13 -18.35 -15.16
N VAL A 321 7.96 -18.55 -15.78
CA VAL A 321 7.50 -17.85 -17.01
C VAL A 321 6.03 -17.46 -16.94
N ASP A 322 5.67 -16.33 -17.58
CA ASP A 322 4.30 -15.82 -17.78
C ASP A 322 3.42 -15.70 -16.50
N GLY A 323 3.99 -15.17 -15.41
CA GLY A 323 3.21 -14.81 -14.23
C GLY A 323 4.06 -14.51 -12.99
N PRO A 324 3.42 -14.40 -11.81
CA PRO A 324 4.13 -14.18 -10.56
C PRO A 324 5.17 -15.26 -10.23
N ILE A 325 6.36 -14.77 -9.90
CA ILE A 325 7.48 -15.53 -9.34
C ILE A 325 7.53 -15.41 -7.81
N GLY A 326 6.84 -14.42 -7.24
CA GLY A 326 6.84 -14.16 -5.82
C GLY A 326 5.97 -12.97 -5.43
N ILE A 327 6.13 -12.50 -4.20
CA ILE A 327 5.42 -11.37 -3.61
C ILE A 327 6.45 -10.44 -2.95
N ALA A 328 6.42 -9.14 -3.27
CA ALA A 328 7.24 -8.14 -2.59
C ALA A 328 6.69 -7.88 -1.18
N ILE A 329 7.52 -7.34 -0.27
CA ILE A 329 7.09 -7.10 1.12
C ILE A 329 6.04 -5.97 1.29
N ASP A 330 5.78 -5.17 0.25
CA ASP A 330 4.61 -4.28 0.20
C ASP A 330 3.34 -4.97 -0.31
N GLY A 331 3.41 -6.26 -0.66
CA GLY A 331 2.27 -7.04 -1.14
C GLY A 331 1.98 -6.90 -2.63
N VAL A 332 2.86 -6.26 -3.40
CA VAL A 332 2.79 -6.22 -4.86
C VAL A 332 3.45 -7.49 -5.45
N PRO A 333 2.81 -8.21 -6.39
CA PRO A 333 3.43 -9.38 -7.03
C PRO A 333 4.75 -9.04 -7.74
N LEU A 334 5.70 -9.97 -7.67
CA LEU A 334 6.91 -9.98 -8.48
C LEU A 334 6.69 -10.94 -9.64
N PHE A 335 6.99 -10.52 -10.87
CA PHE A 335 6.96 -11.30 -12.11
C PHE A 335 8.40 -11.49 -12.63
N ASN A 336 8.59 -12.45 -13.53
CA ASN A 336 9.80 -12.50 -14.36
C ASN A 336 9.73 -11.36 -15.42
N PRO A 337 10.83 -10.96 -16.08
CA PRO A 337 10.82 -9.81 -16.99
C PRO A 337 10.13 -10.05 -18.34
N CYS A 338 9.55 -11.24 -18.54
CA CYS A 338 9.11 -11.66 -19.85
C CYS A 338 7.76 -11.04 -20.19
N LYS A 339 7.68 -10.48 -21.40
CA LYS A 339 6.44 -9.94 -21.93
C LYS A 339 5.39 -11.04 -22.10
N GLN A 340 4.12 -10.69 -21.87
CA GLN A 340 2.96 -11.58 -21.95
C GLN A 340 3.02 -12.56 -23.14
N GLY A 341 2.91 -13.85 -22.83
CA GLY A 341 2.95 -14.95 -23.79
C GLY A 341 4.36 -15.47 -24.08
N GLY A 342 5.33 -15.17 -23.23
CA GLY A 342 6.65 -15.79 -23.20
C GLY A 342 7.81 -14.85 -23.56
N CYS A 343 8.99 -15.18 -23.05
CA CYS A 343 10.21 -14.36 -23.13
C CYS A 343 10.67 -14.04 -24.56
N GLN A 344 10.29 -14.85 -25.55
CA GLN A 344 10.54 -14.56 -26.97
C GLN A 344 9.77 -13.34 -27.50
N ASN A 345 8.75 -12.85 -26.78
CA ASN A 345 8.01 -11.62 -27.09
C ASN A 345 8.75 -10.35 -26.59
N GLY A 346 9.84 -10.52 -25.83
CA GLY A 346 10.71 -9.45 -25.35
C GLY A 346 10.77 -9.33 -23.82
N ASP A 347 11.66 -8.44 -23.36
CA ASP A 347 11.87 -8.07 -21.96
C ASP A 347 11.15 -6.73 -21.68
N THR A 348 10.27 -6.70 -20.68
CA THR A 348 9.41 -5.54 -20.38
C THR A 348 10.20 -4.29 -19.94
N LYS A 349 11.33 -4.47 -19.25
CA LYS A 349 12.22 -3.37 -18.82
C LYS A 349 12.97 -2.79 -20.02
N VAL A 350 13.52 -3.65 -20.88
CA VAL A 350 14.22 -3.23 -22.11
C VAL A 350 13.28 -2.58 -23.12
N LEU A 351 12.01 -3.02 -23.17
CA LEU A 351 10.99 -2.44 -24.05
C LEU A 351 10.44 -1.09 -23.57
N GLY A 352 10.75 -0.63 -22.34
CA GLY A 352 10.22 0.63 -21.79
C GLY A 352 8.76 0.55 -21.32
N GLU A 353 8.29 -0.65 -20.99
CA GLU A 353 6.92 -0.95 -20.56
C GLU A 353 6.73 -0.84 -19.03
N LEU A 354 7.83 -0.63 -18.29
CA LEU A 354 7.86 -0.43 -16.84
C LEU A 354 8.00 1.04 -16.45
N ASP A 355 7.52 1.36 -15.25
CA ASP A 355 7.63 2.65 -14.61
C ASP A 355 8.98 2.86 -13.88
N VAL A 356 9.17 4.06 -13.32
CA VAL A 356 10.36 4.43 -12.51
C VAL A 356 10.53 3.62 -11.20
N CYS A 357 9.65 2.67 -10.92
CA CYS A 357 9.71 1.74 -9.80
C CYS A 357 9.91 0.27 -10.25
N ASN A 358 10.15 0.04 -11.55
CA ASN A 358 10.23 -1.27 -12.23
C ASN A 358 8.92 -2.09 -12.18
N GLY A 359 7.75 -1.44 -12.09
CA GLY A 359 6.44 -2.09 -12.18
C GLY A 359 5.57 -1.58 -13.33
N HIS A 360 4.45 -2.26 -13.57
CA HIS A 360 3.40 -1.78 -14.47
C HIS A 360 2.05 -2.42 -14.11
N ALA A 361 0.95 -1.90 -14.65
CA ALA A 361 -0.36 -2.55 -14.56
C ALA A 361 -0.53 -3.59 -15.69
N GLY A 362 -0.83 -4.83 -15.32
CA GLY A 362 -1.11 -5.94 -16.22
C GLY A 362 -2.56 -6.00 -16.71
N ARG A 363 -2.87 -7.03 -17.52
CA ARG A 363 -4.19 -7.19 -18.18
C ARG A 363 -5.36 -7.34 -17.20
N ALA A 364 -5.14 -7.66 -15.93
CA ALA A 364 -6.18 -7.67 -14.91
C ALA A 364 -6.30 -6.32 -14.16
N ASP A 365 -5.80 -5.24 -14.76
CA ASP A 365 -5.63 -3.93 -14.12
C ASP A 365 -4.87 -4.10 -12.78
N ASP A 366 -3.86 -4.98 -12.81
CA ASP A 366 -3.11 -5.53 -11.68
C ASP A 366 -1.69 -4.96 -11.65
N TYR A 367 -1.33 -4.23 -10.60
CA TYR A 367 0.03 -3.70 -10.50
C TYR A 367 1.01 -4.78 -10.06
N HIS A 368 2.15 -4.89 -10.75
CA HIS A 368 3.19 -5.86 -10.43
C HIS A 368 4.59 -5.43 -10.91
N TYR A 369 5.64 -5.89 -10.21
CA TYR A 369 7.04 -5.58 -10.50
C TYR A 369 7.70 -6.62 -11.43
N HIS A 370 8.57 -6.19 -12.36
CA HIS A 370 9.33 -7.07 -13.27
C HIS A 370 10.85 -7.11 -12.99
N ALA A 371 11.33 -6.24 -12.10
CA ALA A 371 12.70 -6.21 -11.62
C ALA A 371 12.75 -5.77 -10.14
N ALA A 372 13.92 -5.43 -9.62
CA ALA A 372 14.09 -4.87 -8.28
C ALA A 372 13.09 -3.73 -8.00
N PRO A 373 12.26 -3.79 -6.94
CA PRO A 373 11.26 -2.77 -6.65
C PRO A 373 11.93 -1.52 -6.04
N VAL A 374 12.64 -0.74 -6.86
CA VAL A 374 13.58 0.30 -6.40
C VAL A 374 12.93 1.38 -5.53
N CYS A 375 11.67 1.71 -5.77
CA CYS A 375 10.91 2.66 -4.94
C CYS A 375 10.55 2.12 -3.55
N LEU A 376 10.36 0.80 -3.42
CA LEU A 376 10.19 0.12 -2.14
C LEU A 376 11.55 0.03 -1.41
N MET A 377 12.62 -0.28 -2.15
CA MET A 377 13.97 -0.37 -1.58
C MET A 377 14.50 0.98 -1.09
N ALA A 378 14.06 2.10 -1.68
CA ALA A 378 14.42 3.45 -1.28
C ALA A 378 13.92 3.86 0.12
N ASP A 379 12.95 3.15 0.71
CA ASP A 379 12.45 3.41 2.07
C ASP A 379 13.49 3.08 3.18
N LYS A 380 14.63 2.46 2.83
CA LYS A 380 15.70 2.04 3.75
C LYS A 380 17.09 2.30 3.16
N PRO A 381 18.14 2.43 3.99
CA PRO A 381 19.53 2.39 3.51
C PRO A 381 19.81 1.09 2.75
N ALA A 382 20.66 1.13 1.72
CA ALA A 382 20.95 -0.04 0.88
C ALA A 382 21.34 -1.29 1.68
N SER A 383 22.17 -1.13 2.72
CA SER A 383 22.64 -2.21 3.60
C SER A 383 21.56 -2.87 4.48
N TYR A 384 20.34 -2.35 4.48
CA TYR A 384 19.19 -3.07 5.01
C TYR A 384 18.88 -4.31 4.16
N TRP A 385 18.94 -4.19 2.83
CA TRP A 385 18.54 -5.23 1.88
C TRP A 385 19.61 -6.31 1.65
N ASP A 386 20.87 -6.02 2.01
CA ASP A 386 21.95 -7.01 2.17
C ASP A 386 21.53 -8.13 3.16
N THR A 387 20.70 -7.77 4.16
CA THR A 387 20.26 -8.66 5.24
C THR A 387 18.77 -8.92 5.27
N HIS A 388 17.90 -8.11 4.66
CA HIS A 388 16.44 -8.24 4.74
C HIS A 388 15.81 -8.54 3.37
N PRO A 389 14.78 -9.42 3.29
CA PRO A 389 14.09 -9.70 2.03
C PRO A 389 13.37 -8.47 1.45
N VAL A 390 13.54 -8.24 0.15
CA VAL A 390 12.67 -7.36 -0.65
C VAL A 390 11.35 -8.05 -1.01
N GLY A 391 11.34 -9.39 -0.97
CA GLY A 391 10.18 -10.23 -1.24
C GLY A 391 10.43 -11.70 -0.96
N TRP A 392 9.45 -12.54 -1.31
CA TRP A 392 9.47 -13.99 -1.13
C TRP A 392 9.06 -14.68 -2.42
N ALA A 393 9.83 -15.67 -2.86
CA ALA A 393 9.50 -16.48 -4.02
C ALA A 393 8.40 -17.51 -3.68
N LEU A 394 7.63 -17.96 -4.67
CA LEU A 394 6.54 -18.94 -4.47
C LEU A 394 7.04 -20.31 -3.98
N ASP A 395 8.34 -20.60 -4.03
CA ASP A 395 8.95 -21.81 -3.46
C ASP A 395 9.37 -21.68 -1.98
N GLY A 396 9.24 -20.48 -1.40
CA GLY A 396 9.49 -20.20 0.01
C GLY A 396 10.88 -19.63 0.31
N TYR A 397 11.79 -19.58 -0.67
CA TYR A 397 13.07 -18.91 -0.47
C TYR A 397 12.94 -17.38 -0.52
N ALA A 398 13.79 -16.70 0.25
CA ALA A 398 13.80 -15.25 0.32
C ALA A 398 14.36 -14.64 -0.98
N ILE A 399 13.86 -13.46 -1.35
CA ILE A 399 14.42 -12.60 -2.39
C ILE A 399 15.07 -11.42 -1.67
N LEU A 400 16.40 -11.33 -1.73
CA LEU A 400 17.25 -10.34 -1.06
C LEU A 400 17.64 -9.19 -2.01
N GLY A 401 18.32 -8.18 -1.47
CA GLY A 401 18.92 -7.10 -2.23
C GLY A 401 20.08 -7.52 -3.14
N TYR A 402 20.71 -6.53 -3.77
CA TYR A 402 21.83 -6.69 -4.70
C TYR A 402 23.09 -7.33 -4.10
N ASN A 403 23.22 -7.31 -2.77
CA ASN A 403 24.38 -7.80 -2.03
C ASN A 403 24.02 -9.00 -1.16
N ASP A 404 25.04 -9.74 -0.76
CA ASP A 404 25.00 -10.68 0.34
C ASP A 404 25.14 -9.96 1.70
N ALA A 405 24.91 -10.67 2.80
CA ALA A 405 24.98 -10.14 4.18
C ALA A 405 26.39 -9.69 4.63
N ASP A 406 27.41 -9.85 3.78
CA ASP A 406 28.78 -9.30 3.95
C ASP A 406 28.99 -7.97 3.20
N GLY A 407 27.94 -7.41 2.59
CA GLY A 407 27.95 -6.18 1.83
C GLY A 407 28.62 -6.28 0.45
N GLN A 408 28.98 -7.49 -0.01
CA GLN A 408 29.51 -7.71 -1.35
C GLN A 408 28.39 -8.03 -2.34
N VAL A 409 28.52 -7.60 -3.60
CA VAL A 409 27.55 -7.88 -4.66
C VAL A 409 27.32 -9.39 -4.80
N ALA A 410 26.06 -9.80 -4.75
CA ALA A 410 25.68 -11.20 -4.60
C ALA A 410 26.14 -12.05 -5.79
N GLN A 411 26.90 -13.11 -5.50
CA GLN A 411 27.43 -14.02 -6.53
C GLN A 411 26.36 -15.04 -6.92
N ARG A 412 25.41 -14.58 -7.75
CA ARG A 412 24.28 -15.36 -8.27
C ARG A 412 24.75 -16.54 -9.13
N ASP A 413 24.13 -17.69 -8.94
CA ASP A 413 24.40 -18.90 -9.72
C ASP A 413 23.84 -18.83 -11.15
N ALA A 414 24.27 -19.79 -11.98
CA ALA A 414 23.77 -20.00 -13.34
C ALA A 414 22.57 -20.97 -13.39
N ILE A 415 21.95 -21.30 -12.25
CA ILE A 415 20.80 -22.20 -12.17
C ILE A 415 19.53 -21.35 -12.21
N CYS A 416 19.24 -20.64 -11.12
CA CYS A 416 18.05 -19.80 -10.99
C CYS A 416 18.36 -18.35 -10.60
N GLY A 417 19.62 -18.00 -10.33
CA GLY A 417 20.04 -16.64 -9.98
C GLY A 417 19.93 -16.33 -8.48
N GLY A 418 20.09 -17.33 -7.63
CA GLY A 418 20.30 -17.18 -6.20
C GLY A 418 21.70 -17.63 -5.79
N ASN A 419 21.95 -17.77 -4.49
CA ASN A 419 23.17 -18.39 -3.97
C ASN A 419 22.92 -19.07 -2.61
N THR A 420 23.96 -19.72 -2.06
CA THR A 420 23.89 -20.53 -0.83
C THR A 420 24.49 -19.85 0.41
N LYS A 421 24.85 -18.55 0.36
CA LYS A 421 25.42 -17.86 1.52
C LYS A 421 24.39 -17.75 2.66
N PRO A 422 24.80 -17.93 3.94
CA PRO A 422 23.89 -17.79 5.06
C PRO A 422 23.40 -16.35 5.25
N ASN A 423 22.08 -16.17 5.38
CA ASN A 423 21.46 -14.93 5.82
C ASN A 423 20.51 -15.22 7.00
N ALA A 424 20.64 -14.49 8.10
CA ALA A 424 19.89 -14.73 9.34
C ALA A 424 18.37 -14.49 9.21
N ASN A 425 17.93 -13.71 8.23
CA ASN A 425 16.53 -13.42 7.91
C ASN A 425 15.98 -14.29 6.76
N ALA A 426 16.80 -15.11 6.11
CA ALA A 426 16.37 -16.07 5.08
C ALA A 426 16.15 -17.48 5.66
N PRO A 427 15.49 -18.40 4.93
CA PRO A 427 15.65 -19.83 5.11
C PRO A 427 17.10 -20.26 4.84
N SER A 428 17.54 -21.37 5.43
CA SER A 428 18.90 -21.89 5.20
C SER A 428 19.04 -22.59 3.85
N GLY A 429 20.23 -22.50 3.25
CA GLY A 429 20.64 -23.29 2.09
C GLY A 429 20.52 -22.57 0.75
N TYR A 430 19.57 -21.64 0.58
CA TYR A 430 19.42 -20.87 -0.65
C TYR A 430 18.70 -19.53 -0.43
N ALA A 431 19.06 -18.51 -1.21
CA ALA A 431 18.33 -17.25 -1.33
C ALA A 431 18.47 -16.66 -2.74
N TYR A 432 17.42 -16.03 -3.28
CA TYR A 432 17.48 -15.25 -4.51
C TYR A 432 18.00 -13.84 -4.24
N HIS A 433 18.61 -13.21 -5.24
CA HIS A 433 19.05 -11.82 -5.16
C HIS A 433 18.60 -11.04 -6.39
N VAL A 434 18.09 -9.82 -6.18
CA VAL A 434 17.79 -8.91 -7.29
C VAL A 434 19.06 -8.38 -7.94
N THR A 435 18.98 -7.99 -9.21
CA THR A 435 20.12 -7.49 -9.99
C THR A 435 19.66 -6.60 -11.16
N GLU A 436 20.57 -5.79 -11.71
CA GLU A 436 20.33 -4.98 -12.91
C GLU A 436 20.51 -5.75 -14.23
N GLN A 437 20.83 -7.05 -14.18
CA GLN A 437 20.93 -7.92 -15.35
C GLN A 437 19.74 -8.88 -15.43
N ALA A 438 19.17 -9.11 -16.62
CA ALA A 438 18.09 -10.08 -16.79
C ALA A 438 18.52 -11.48 -16.26
N PRO A 439 17.68 -12.21 -15.50
CA PRO A 439 16.23 -12.03 -15.32
C PRO A 439 15.81 -11.05 -14.21
N TYR A 440 16.71 -10.20 -13.70
CA TYR A 440 16.53 -9.20 -12.63
C TYR A 440 16.14 -9.71 -11.23
N VAL A 441 15.45 -10.84 -11.13
CA VAL A 441 15.02 -11.48 -9.88
C VAL A 441 15.41 -12.96 -9.91
N LEU A 442 14.65 -13.83 -10.61
CA LEU A 442 14.94 -15.26 -10.77
C LEU A 442 14.42 -15.79 -12.12
N SER A 443 15.08 -16.82 -12.67
CA SER A 443 14.70 -17.50 -13.93
C SER A 443 13.92 -18.81 -13.71
N CYS A 444 14.05 -19.40 -12.53
CA CYS A 444 13.37 -20.63 -12.13
C CYS A 444 13.26 -20.72 -10.61
N PHE A 445 12.40 -21.63 -10.15
CA PHE A 445 12.34 -22.03 -8.76
C PHE A 445 13.35 -23.15 -8.50
N TYR A 446 14.30 -22.86 -7.60
CA TYR A 446 15.23 -23.82 -7.01
C TYR A 446 14.51 -24.74 -6.01
N GLY A 447 13.54 -24.21 -5.27
CA GLY A 447 12.68 -24.99 -4.37
C GLY A 447 11.42 -25.54 -5.04
N VAL A 448 10.66 -26.34 -4.30
CA VAL A 448 9.32 -26.81 -4.71
C VAL A 448 8.31 -25.65 -4.61
N PRO A 449 7.69 -25.19 -5.72
CA PRO A 449 6.74 -24.08 -5.68
C PRO A 449 5.44 -24.42 -4.94
N SER A 450 4.82 -23.42 -4.31
CA SER A 450 3.49 -23.56 -3.73
C SER A 450 2.41 -23.77 -4.81
N PRO A 451 1.22 -24.29 -4.45
CA PRO A 451 0.15 -24.52 -5.41
C PRO A 451 -0.39 -23.23 -6.07
N ASP A 452 0.04 -22.04 -5.64
CA ASP A 452 -0.28 -20.80 -6.31
C ASP A 452 0.35 -20.69 -7.71
N LEU A 453 1.50 -21.34 -7.97
CA LEU A 453 2.13 -21.33 -9.31
C LEU A 453 1.23 -21.97 -10.38
N ALA A 454 0.51 -23.05 -10.04
CA ALA A 454 -0.46 -23.67 -10.94
C ALA A 454 -1.83 -22.96 -10.92
N GLY A 455 -2.12 -22.18 -9.87
CA GLY A 455 -3.42 -21.54 -9.63
C GLY A 455 -3.53 -20.06 -10.03
N GLN A 456 -2.51 -19.48 -10.67
CA GLN A 456 -2.41 -18.02 -10.88
C GLN A 456 -3.62 -17.41 -11.60
N SER A 457 -4.17 -18.11 -12.60
CA SER A 457 -5.35 -17.66 -13.35
C SER A 457 -6.62 -17.50 -12.51
N ALA A 458 -6.70 -18.12 -11.32
CA ALA A 458 -7.79 -17.91 -10.38
C ALA A 458 -7.63 -16.61 -9.55
N LYS A 459 -6.41 -16.06 -9.46
CA LYS A 459 -6.11 -14.82 -8.74
C LYS A 459 -6.23 -13.57 -9.63
N PHE A 460 -5.94 -13.69 -10.93
CA PHE A 460 -6.04 -12.59 -11.90
C PHE A 460 -7.28 -12.72 -12.76
N SER A 461 -8.32 -11.94 -12.44
CA SER A 461 -9.54 -11.83 -13.27
C SER A 461 -9.58 -10.47 -13.97
N PRO A 462 -9.37 -10.39 -15.30
CA PRO A 462 -9.59 -9.19 -16.09
C PRO A 462 -11.00 -8.64 -15.90
N MET A 463 -11.07 -7.40 -15.42
CA MET A 463 -12.33 -6.76 -15.03
C MET A 463 -13.02 -6.06 -16.21
N ARG A 464 -12.23 -5.66 -17.21
CA ARG A 464 -12.67 -5.05 -18.48
C ARG A 464 -12.09 -5.79 -19.69
N PRO A 465 -12.72 -5.72 -20.87
CA PRO A 465 -12.09 -6.14 -22.13
C PRO A 465 -10.78 -5.36 -22.38
N PRO A 466 -9.88 -5.84 -23.25
CA PRO A 466 -8.69 -5.08 -23.65
C PRO A 466 -9.13 -3.73 -24.24
N PRO A 467 -8.84 -2.59 -23.60
CA PRO A 467 -9.46 -1.30 -23.96
C PRO A 467 -8.92 -0.74 -25.28
N VAL A 468 -7.74 -1.19 -25.70
CA VAL A 468 -7.04 -0.81 -26.93
C VAL A 468 -6.25 -2.01 -27.46
N THR A 469 -5.86 -1.96 -28.73
CA THR A 469 -4.69 -2.71 -29.19
C THR A 469 -3.42 -1.98 -28.70
N PRO A 470 -2.39 -2.68 -28.17
CA PRO A 470 -1.14 -2.08 -27.70
C PRO A 470 -0.53 -1.03 -28.65
N PHE A 471 -0.21 0.17 -28.12
CA PHE A 471 0.48 1.24 -28.86
C PHE A 471 1.41 2.05 -27.94
N PRO A 472 2.47 2.71 -28.47
CA PRO A 472 3.41 3.48 -27.66
C PRO A 472 2.82 4.78 -27.13
N VAL A 473 2.97 5.04 -25.84
CA VAL A 473 2.64 6.31 -25.17
C VAL A 473 3.90 7.01 -24.67
N SER A 474 3.78 8.29 -24.31
CA SER A 474 4.85 9.04 -23.65
C SER A 474 4.31 9.94 -22.53
N GLY A 475 5.18 10.30 -21.59
CA GLY A 475 4.83 11.19 -20.47
C GLY A 475 3.75 10.60 -19.56
N MET A 476 3.75 9.27 -19.37
CA MET A 476 2.78 8.62 -18.48
C MET A 476 3.00 9.04 -17.03
N SER A 477 1.92 9.39 -16.33
CA SER A 477 1.94 9.66 -14.89
C SER A 477 0.62 9.31 -14.21
N LEU A 478 0.70 8.88 -12.94
CA LEU A 478 -0.45 8.59 -12.10
C LEU A 478 -0.59 9.64 -11.00
N SER A 479 -1.77 10.22 -10.87
CA SER A 479 -2.09 11.24 -9.86
C SER A 479 -3.42 10.97 -9.17
N THR A 480 -3.60 11.50 -7.96
CA THR A 480 -4.86 11.43 -7.22
C THR A 480 -5.52 12.81 -7.17
N GLU A 481 -6.80 12.91 -7.56
CA GLU A 481 -7.58 14.15 -7.47
C GLU A 481 -8.12 14.39 -6.03
N ALA A 482 -8.68 15.59 -5.78
CA ALA A 482 -9.11 16.00 -4.43
C ALA A 482 -10.34 15.22 -3.92
N ASP A 483 -11.28 14.87 -4.79
CA ASP A 483 -12.03 13.64 -4.60
C ASP A 483 -11.14 12.50 -5.12
N GLY A 484 -10.89 11.49 -4.29
CA GLY A 484 -9.80 10.52 -4.48
C GLY A 484 -9.96 9.51 -5.63
N ALA A 485 -10.36 9.98 -6.81
CA ALA A 485 -10.13 9.32 -8.09
C ALA A 485 -8.64 9.31 -8.41
N GLN A 486 -8.20 8.25 -9.07
CA GLN A 486 -6.89 8.18 -9.71
C GLN A 486 -7.02 8.67 -11.15
N VAL A 487 -5.97 9.31 -11.67
CA VAL A 487 -5.89 9.83 -13.04
C VAL A 487 -4.56 9.40 -13.63
N LEU A 488 -4.63 8.46 -14.57
CA LEU A 488 -3.50 8.08 -15.42
C LEU A 488 -3.48 9.00 -16.64
N ALA A 489 -2.57 9.96 -16.67
CA ALA A 489 -2.33 10.85 -17.81
C ALA A 489 -1.29 10.23 -18.76
N PHE A 490 -1.43 10.45 -20.06
CA PHE A 490 -0.47 10.00 -21.08
C PHE A 490 -0.58 10.84 -22.37
N THR A 491 0.41 10.73 -23.26
CA THR A 491 0.39 11.33 -24.60
C THR A 491 0.61 10.27 -25.67
N SER A 492 -0.11 10.39 -26.80
CA SER A 492 0.09 9.57 -28.00
C SER A 492 0.56 10.44 -29.16
N ALA A 493 1.62 9.99 -29.85
CA ALA A 493 2.07 10.59 -31.12
C ALA A 493 1.32 10.04 -32.36
N ARG A 494 0.32 9.16 -32.17
CA ARG A 494 -0.42 8.47 -33.23
C ARG A 494 -1.92 8.49 -32.95
N SER A 495 -2.72 8.35 -34.00
CA SER A 495 -4.13 8.00 -33.86
C SER A 495 -4.28 6.57 -33.33
N PHE A 496 -5.31 6.32 -32.53
CA PHE A 496 -5.62 5.02 -31.93
C PHE A 496 -7.13 4.85 -31.72
N THR A 497 -7.57 3.63 -31.40
CA THR A 497 -8.98 3.31 -31.15
C THR A 497 -9.14 2.71 -29.76
N THR A 498 -10.08 3.24 -28.97
CA THR A 498 -10.49 2.74 -27.65
C THR A 498 -11.85 2.02 -27.73
N THR A 499 -12.08 1.09 -26.81
CA THR A 499 -13.37 0.38 -26.62
C THR A 499 -13.69 0.32 -25.13
N GLU A 500 -14.92 0.66 -24.71
CA GLU A 500 -15.35 0.66 -23.31
C GLU A 500 -16.40 -0.42 -22.99
N ASN A 501 -16.74 -1.27 -23.96
CA ASN A 501 -17.40 -2.55 -23.72
C ASN A 501 -16.91 -3.66 -24.68
N GLY A 502 -15.99 -3.36 -25.59
CA GLY A 502 -15.45 -4.32 -26.57
C GLY A 502 -16.34 -4.56 -27.79
N SER A 503 -17.50 -3.90 -27.87
CA SER A 503 -18.35 -3.84 -29.07
C SER A 503 -18.51 -2.42 -29.63
N ASP A 504 -18.03 -1.43 -28.89
CA ASP A 504 -17.90 -0.02 -29.27
C ASP A 504 -16.49 0.31 -29.77
N ALA A 505 -16.34 1.47 -30.42
CA ALA A 505 -15.06 1.95 -30.94
C ALA A 505 -15.03 3.49 -31.02
N TYR A 506 -14.04 4.11 -30.38
CA TYR A 506 -13.84 5.56 -30.39
C TYR A 506 -12.49 5.91 -31.00
N ALA A 507 -12.50 6.74 -32.05
CA ALA A 507 -11.28 7.14 -32.75
C ALA A 507 -10.63 8.37 -32.09
N ASN A 508 -9.40 8.20 -31.63
CA ASN A 508 -8.58 9.24 -31.00
C ASN A 508 -7.44 9.65 -31.94
N VAL A 509 -7.05 10.92 -31.88
CA VAL A 509 -5.99 11.55 -32.71
C VAL A 509 -4.69 11.69 -31.90
N PRO A 510 -3.54 12.04 -32.50
CA PRO A 510 -2.35 12.40 -31.71
C PRO A 510 -2.65 13.55 -30.74
N GLY A 511 -2.23 13.40 -29.49
CA GLY A 511 -2.57 14.32 -28.41
C GLY A 511 -2.38 13.72 -27.01
N SER A 512 -2.73 14.51 -25.99
CA SER A 512 -2.65 14.12 -24.57
C SER A 512 -4.03 13.79 -24.00
N TYR A 513 -4.08 12.71 -23.24
CA TYR A 513 -5.29 12.03 -22.77
C TYR A 513 -5.17 11.64 -21.29
N ARG A 514 -6.30 11.30 -20.67
CA ARG A 514 -6.35 10.82 -19.29
C ARG A 514 -7.41 9.72 -19.09
N ILE A 515 -7.07 8.70 -18.31
CA ILE A 515 -8.01 7.73 -17.74
C ILE A 515 -8.20 8.11 -16.27
N ARG A 516 -9.35 8.70 -15.96
CA ARG A 516 -9.81 8.96 -14.59
C ARG A 516 -10.60 7.74 -14.10
N TYR A 517 -10.28 7.19 -12.94
CA TYR A 517 -10.98 6.03 -12.41
C TYR A 517 -11.06 6.04 -10.87
N ARG A 518 -12.14 5.48 -10.32
CA ARG A 518 -12.38 5.48 -8.86
C ARG A 518 -13.22 4.27 -8.43
N ALA A 519 -12.87 3.67 -7.30
CA ALA A 519 -13.72 2.66 -6.66
C ALA A 519 -15.05 3.30 -6.22
N LEU A 520 -16.17 2.69 -6.61
CA LEU A 520 -17.50 3.09 -6.17
C LEU A 520 -17.71 2.77 -4.69
N GLN A 521 -18.53 3.59 -4.03
CA GLN A 521 -18.82 3.53 -2.59
C GLN A 521 -20.31 3.81 -2.36
N GLY A 522 -20.84 3.47 -1.18
CA GLY A 522 -22.20 3.85 -0.77
C GLY A 522 -23.31 3.39 -1.73
N GLU A 523 -24.26 4.29 -1.99
CA GLU A 523 -25.39 4.02 -2.90
C GLU A 523 -24.96 3.71 -4.34
N ALA A 524 -23.89 4.36 -4.83
CA ALA A 524 -23.39 4.12 -6.20
C ALA A 524 -22.84 2.70 -6.37
N LEU A 525 -22.12 2.17 -5.37
CA LEU A 525 -21.69 0.77 -5.37
C LEU A 525 -22.88 -0.18 -5.23
N SER A 526 -23.86 0.17 -4.39
CA SER A 526 -25.08 -0.64 -4.21
C SER A 526 -25.87 -0.78 -5.50
N ALA A 527 -26.06 0.32 -6.24
CA ALA A 527 -26.74 0.33 -7.53
C ALA A 527 -26.00 -0.51 -8.57
N ALA A 528 -24.67 -0.44 -8.62
CA ALA A 528 -23.85 -1.27 -9.52
C ALA A 528 -23.97 -2.77 -9.19
N LEU A 529 -23.82 -3.15 -7.92
CA LEU A 529 -23.87 -4.54 -7.45
C LEU A 529 -25.29 -5.16 -7.50
N ALA A 530 -26.34 -4.34 -7.43
CA ALA A 530 -27.73 -4.81 -7.54
C ALA A 530 -28.11 -5.29 -8.96
N THR A 531 -27.30 -5.01 -9.98
CA THR A 531 -27.55 -5.47 -11.35
C THR A 531 -27.26 -6.97 -11.51
N ASN A 532 -28.08 -7.67 -12.31
CA ASN A 532 -27.88 -9.12 -12.54
C ASN A 532 -26.52 -9.48 -13.16
N ALA A 533 -25.91 -8.56 -13.92
CA ALA A 533 -24.57 -8.75 -14.49
C ALA A 533 -23.46 -8.79 -13.42
N ASN A 534 -23.67 -8.10 -12.29
CA ASN A 534 -22.71 -8.00 -11.20
C ASN A 534 -23.04 -8.94 -10.01
N ARG A 535 -23.85 -9.98 -10.24
CA ARG A 535 -24.17 -10.97 -9.21
C ARG A 535 -22.91 -11.72 -8.76
N GLY A 536 -22.64 -11.70 -7.45
CA GLY A 536 -21.44 -12.30 -6.85
C GLY A 536 -20.20 -11.41 -6.90
N LYS A 537 -20.30 -10.20 -7.44
CA LYS A 537 -19.26 -9.17 -7.38
C LYS A 537 -19.22 -8.50 -6.01
N SER A 538 -18.07 -7.94 -5.64
CA SER A 538 -17.85 -7.36 -4.31
C SER A 538 -17.34 -5.92 -4.33
N ALA A 539 -16.68 -5.50 -5.41
CA ALA A 539 -16.20 -4.14 -5.62
C ALA A 539 -16.43 -3.71 -7.07
N CYS A 540 -16.62 -2.41 -7.29
CA CYS A 540 -16.80 -1.82 -8.62
C CYS A 540 -15.98 -0.54 -8.76
N TRP A 541 -15.58 -0.22 -9.98
CA TRP A 541 -14.88 1.02 -10.34
C TRP A 541 -15.60 1.70 -11.49
N THR A 542 -15.74 3.02 -11.40
CA THR A 542 -16.08 3.86 -12.55
C THR A 542 -14.81 4.31 -13.26
N PHE A 543 -14.87 4.43 -14.58
CA PHE A 543 -13.80 4.85 -15.48
C PHE A 543 -14.35 5.91 -16.44
N GLN A 544 -13.56 6.95 -16.65
CA GLN A 544 -13.80 8.06 -17.56
C GLN A 544 -12.52 8.30 -18.37
N PHE A 545 -12.62 8.20 -19.68
CA PHE A 545 -11.55 8.56 -20.60
C PHE A 545 -11.84 9.94 -21.20
N ALA A 546 -10.84 10.81 -21.19
CA ALA A 546 -10.97 12.19 -21.67
C ALA A 546 -9.69 12.69 -22.34
N THR A 547 -9.79 13.80 -23.05
CA THR A 547 -8.61 14.62 -23.39
C THR A 547 -7.96 15.18 -22.12
N ALA A 548 -6.74 15.69 -22.23
CA ALA A 548 -6.06 16.38 -21.13
C ALA A 548 -6.87 17.55 -20.53
N GLN A 549 -7.75 18.19 -21.31
CA GLN A 549 -8.67 19.25 -20.85
C GLN A 549 -9.91 18.72 -20.09
N GLY A 550 -10.05 17.41 -19.93
CA GLY A 550 -11.18 16.78 -19.24
C GLY A 550 -12.45 16.64 -20.08
N ALA A 551 -12.41 16.95 -21.38
CA ALA A 551 -13.52 16.67 -22.29
C ALA A 551 -13.57 15.17 -22.60
N GLY A 552 -14.64 14.49 -22.16
CA GLY A 552 -14.88 13.08 -22.47
C GLY A 552 -15.11 12.87 -23.96
N THR A 553 -14.41 11.89 -24.55
CA THR A 553 -14.55 11.51 -25.98
C THR A 553 -15.42 10.27 -26.19
N GLN A 554 -15.89 9.68 -25.09
CA GLN A 554 -16.54 8.38 -24.97
C GLN A 554 -17.28 8.33 -23.60
N PRO A 555 -18.26 7.43 -23.40
CA PRO A 555 -19.05 7.40 -22.16
C PRO A 555 -18.23 6.92 -20.96
N ASP A 556 -18.62 7.39 -19.76
CA ASP A 556 -18.17 6.80 -18.49
C ASP A 556 -18.73 5.38 -18.35
N VAL A 557 -17.92 4.43 -17.89
CA VAL A 557 -18.32 3.02 -17.70
C VAL A 557 -17.97 2.49 -16.30
N THR A 558 -18.75 1.50 -15.84
CA THR A 558 -18.54 0.85 -14.55
C THR A 558 -18.27 -0.64 -14.73
N TYR A 559 -17.18 -1.12 -14.14
CA TYR A 559 -16.78 -2.52 -14.13
C TYR A 559 -16.67 -3.05 -12.70
N CYS A 560 -16.90 -4.36 -12.48
CA CYS A 560 -16.94 -4.95 -11.14
C CYS A 560 -16.18 -6.28 -11.02
N ARG A 561 -15.56 -6.51 -9.85
CA ARG A 561 -14.73 -7.69 -9.53
C ARG A 561 -15.41 -8.64 -8.55
#